data_AF-A0A428STF0-F1
#
_entry.id   AF-A0A428STF0-F1
#
_cell.length_a   1.000
_cell.length_b   1.000
_cell.length_c   1.000
_cell.angle_alpha   90.00
_cell.angle_beta   90.00
_cell.angle_gamma   90.00
#
_symmetry.space_group_name_H-M   'P 1'
#
loop_
_entity.id
_entity.type
_entity.pdbx_description
1 polymer ?
#
loop_
_entity_poly.entity_id
_entity_poly.type
_entity_poly.pdbx_seq_one_letter_code
_entity_poly.pdbx_strand_id
1 'polypeptide(L)'
;MAAKRQNDAESAAPEAKKPKHGFRVGPENLPDGPWRRKVTKVKKELIHKAKVKKAYAKIKAREQQAAQESVKKPEPVPIQAPAEDVEGDAGKQPEDDANAGEEKNAEEEGEQMHPTRHLMLVDEAKAQTNAIGEETSDGNRRRTRRPGYYDKQLQKAEERRNEAEERQREFQRRREEREQKIADRQRFKKAMAKTRDRNGNKKLGRESSILLDKVRRMVADK
;
A
#
# COMPACT_ATOMS: atom_id res chain seq x y z
N MET A 1 75.45 -28.13 0.33
CA MET A 1 74.37 -28.04 -0.68
C MET A 1 73.52 -29.30 -0.56
N ALA A 2 72.35 -29.22 0.06
CA ALA A 2 71.43 -30.35 0.22
C ALA A 2 70.05 -29.97 -0.32
N ALA A 3 69.47 -30.88 -1.12
CA ALA A 3 68.27 -30.67 -1.92
C ALA A 3 67.01 -30.47 -1.08
N LYS A 4 66.16 -29.56 -1.56
CA LYS A 4 64.87 -29.13 -0.97
C LYS A 4 63.84 -30.24 -1.13
N ARG A 5 63.32 -30.80 -0.03
CA ARG A 5 62.16 -31.69 -0.05
C ARG A 5 60.91 -30.88 -0.39
N GLN A 6 60.26 -31.23 -1.50
CA GLN A 6 58.93 -30.75 -1.86
C GLN A 6 57.94 -31.45 -0.91
N ASN A 7 57.20 -30.66 -0.12
CA ASN A 7 56.08 -31.17 0.64
C ASN A 7 54.90 -31.35 -0.32
N ASP A 8 54.45 -32.59 -0.48
CA ASP A 8 53.12 -32.91 -0.99
C ASP A 8 52.08 -32.27 -0.05
N ALA A 9 51.55 -31.13 -0.47
CA ALA A 9 50.41 -30.46 0.15
C ALA A 9 49.34 -30.24 -0.92
N GLU A 10 48.89 -31.32 -1.53
CA GLU A 10 47.65 -31.33 -2.30
C GLU A 10 46.45 -31.43 -1.35
N SER A 11 45.72 -30.31 -1.28
CA SER A 11 44.27 -30.25 -1.09
C SER A 11 43.64 -31.05 0.05
N ALA A 12 43.77 -30.55 1.27
CA ALA A 12 42.73 -30.73 2.29
C ALA A 12 42.28 -29.34 2.79
N ALA A 13 41.23 -28.81 2.17
CA ALA A 13 40.55 -27.61 2.64
C ALA A 13 40.04 -27.83 4.07
N PRO A 14 40.12 -26.85 4.98
CA PRO A 14 39.56 -27.02 6.32
C PRO A 14 38.03 -27.10 6.22
N GLU A 15 37.45 -28.24 6.57
CA GLU A 15 36.01 -28.41 6.68
C GLU A 15 35.44 -27.34 7.64
N ALA A 16 34.64 -26.44 7.08
CA ALA A 16 33.99 -25.38 7.84
C ALA A 16 33.04 -25.99 8.88
N LYS A 17 33.41 -25.93 10.15
CA LYS A 17 32.59 -26.38 11.27
C LYS A 17 31.23 -25.67 11.21
N LYS A 18 30.14 -26.44 11.10
CA LYS A 18 28.77 -25.91 11.11
C LYS A 18 28.58 -25.06 12.37
N PRO A 19 28.03 -23.84 12.27
CA PRO A 19 27.81 -23.00 13.44
C PRO A 19 26.88 -23.71 14.41
N LYS A 20 27.38 -24.02 15.61
CA LYS A 20 26.57 -24.61 16.69
C LYS A 20 25.48 -23.60 17.04
N HIS A 21 24.23 -23.97 16.85
CA HIS A 21 23.12 -23.12 17.19
C HIS A 21 23.08 -22.95 18.71
N GLY A 22 23.23 -21.71 19.20
CA GLY A 22 23.23 -21.41 20.63
C GLY A 22 21.88 -21.73 21.30
N PHE A 23 21.80 -21.48 22.61
CA PHE A 23 20.62 -21.74 23.44
C PHE A 23 19.35 -21.10 22.84
N ARG A 24 18.50 -21.93 22.23
CA ARG A 24 17.17 -21.56 21.72
C ARG A 24 16.18 -21.57 22.88
N VAL A 25 15.74 -20.39 23.29
CA VAL A 25 14.67 -20.26 24.28
C VAL A 25 13.34 -20.47 23.56
N GLY A 26 12.80 -21.68 23.69
CA GLY A 26 11.45 -22.03 23.24
C GLY A 26 11.42 -23.22 22.26
N PRO A 27 10.40 -24.08 22.34
CA PRO A 27 10.21 -25.18 21.40
C PRO A 27 10.29 -24.68 19.96
N GLU A 28 10.97 -25.42 19.08
CA GLU A 28 11.10 -25.14 17.63
C GLU A 28 9.75 -24.98 16.91
N ASN A 29 8.64 -25.35 17.57
CA ASN A 29 7.27 -25.23 17.12
C ASN A 29 6.50 -24.07 17.79
N LEU A 30 7.16 -23.12 18.45
CA LEU A 30 6.49 -21.87 18.81
C LEU A 30 5.95 -21.24 17.53
N PRO A 31 4.68 -20.80 17.51
CA PRO A 31 4.08 -20.25 16.32
C PRO A 31 4.93 -19.07 15.85
N ASP A 32 5.75 -19.34 14.82
CA ASP A 32 6.69 -18.38 14.26
C ASP A 32 5.89 -17.11 13.99
N GLY A 33 6.27 -16.01 14.63
CA GLY A 33 5.37 -14.87 14.81
C GLY A 33 4.73 -14.45 13.48
N PRO A 34 3.54 -13.83 13.49
CA PRO A 34 2.74 -13.57 12.28
C PRO A 34 3.53 -12.98 11.10
N TRP A 35 4.56 -12.18 11.39
CA TRP A 35 5.50 -11.63 10.41
C TRP A 35 6.40 -12.65 9.72
N ARG A 36 6.97 -13.62 10.44
CA ARG A 36 7.84 -14.64 9.82
C ARG A 36 7.04 -15.62 8.96
N ARG A 37 5.80 -15.93 9.33
CA ARG A 37 4.83 -16.65 8.48
C ARG A 37 4.52 -15.89 7.18
N LYS A 38 4.30 -14.58 7.27
CA LYS A 38 4.10 -13.73 6.07
C LYS A 38 5.34 -13.76 5.17
N VAL A 39 6.54 -13.58 5.73
CA VAL A 39 7.79 -13.60 4.96
C VAL A 39 8.03 -14.96 4.30
N THR A 40 7.79 -16.06 5.01
CA THR A 40 7.93 -17.41 4.44
C THR A 40 6.88 -17.69 3.36
N LYS A 41 5.63 -17.22 3.53
CA LYS A 41 4.58 -17.29 2.50
C LYS A 41 4.97 -16.50 1.26
N VAL A 42 5.41 -15.25 1.40
CA VAL A 42 5.88 -14.40 0.29
C VAL A 42 7.04 -15.05 -0.45
N LYS A 43 8.02 -15.62 0.28
CA LYS A 43 9.14 -16.35 -0.34
C LYS A 43 8.67 -17.57 -1.14
N LYS A 44 7.80 -18.41 -0.56
CA LYS A 44 7.23 -19.58 -1.24
C LYS A 44 6.45 -19.17 -2.50
N GLU A 45 5.67 -18.09 -2.42
CA GLU A 45 4.89 -17.56 -3.52
C GLU A 45 5.78 -17.03 -4.67
N LEU A 46 6.85 -16.30 -4.35
CA LEU A 46 7.83 -15.83 -5.34
C LEU A 46 8.53 -17.00 -6.05
N ILE A 47 8.95 -18.02 -5.29
CA ILE A 47 9.57 -19.22 -5.85
C ILE A 47 8.58 -19.95 -6.77
N HIS A 48 7.33 -20.09 -6.35
CA HIS A 48 6.30 -20.73 -7.17
C HIS A 48 6.04 -19.96 -8.47
N LYS A 49 5.84 -18.64 -8.41
CA LYS A 49 5.67 -17.79 -9.59
C LYS A 49 6.86 -17.89 -10.55
N ALA A 50 8.09 -17.92 -10.02
CA ALA A 50 9.28 -18.09 -10.84
C ALA A 50 9.33 -19.47 -11.52
N LYS A 51 8.95 -20.54 -10.81
CA LYS A 51 8.87 -21.91 -11.38
C LYS A 51 7.81 -21.98 -12.49
N VAL A 52 6.61 -21.44 -12.25
CA VAL A 52 5.54 -21.40 -13.26
C VAL A 52 5.98 -20.62 -14.49
N LYS A 53 6.59 -19.43 -14.31
CA LYS A 53 7.13 -18.65 -15.43
C LYS A 53 8.19 -19.41 -16.23
N LYS A 54 9.10 -20.13 -15.55
CA LYS A 54 10.10 -20.98 -16.22
C LYS A 54 9.47 -22.13 -16.99
N ALA A 55 8.50 -22.83 -16.41
CA ALA A 55 7.79 -23.93 -17.07
C ALA A 55 6.99 -23.42 -18.28
N TYR A 56 6.27 -22.31 -18.12
CA TYR A 56 5.53 -21.67 -19.20
C TYR A 56 6.45 -21.22 -20.34
N ALA A 57 7.58 -20.60 -20.03
CA ALA A 57 8.57 -20.22 -21.05
C ALA A 57 9.10 -21.42 -21.83
N LYS A 58 9.32 -22.57 -21.17
CA LYS A 58 9.74 -23.82 -21.83
C LYS A 58 8.67 -24.36 -22.77
N ILE A 59 7.41 -24.41 -22.32
CA ILE A 59 6.29 -24.88 -23.14
C ILE A 59 6.11 -23.96 -24.35
N LYS A 60 6.10 -22.64 -24.12
CA LYS A 60 5.99 -21.64 -25.19
C LYS A 60 7.11 -21.74 -26.22
N ALA A 61 8.35 -21.97 -25.78
CA ALA A 61 9.47 -22.19 -26.70
C ALA A 61 9.29 -23.47 -27.52
N ARG A 62 8.84 -24.56 -26.90
CA ARG A 62 8.56 -25.83 -27.59
C ARG A 62 7.41 -25.71 -28.58
N GLU A 63 6.34 -25.02 -28.22
CA GLU A 63 5.20 -24.76 -29.11
C GLU A 63 5.59 -23.87 -30.30
N GLN A 64 6.42 -22.85 -30.06
CA GLN A 64 6.95 -22.01 -31.14
C GLN A 64 7.88 -22.79 -32.06
N GLN A 65 8.71 -23.69 -31.53
CA GLN A 65 9.54 -24.60 -32.33
C GLN A 65 8.69 -25.57 -33.14
N ALA A 66 7.70 -26.21 -32.53
CA ALA A 66 6.77 -27.10 -33.22
C ALA A 66 5.97 -26.36 -34.32
N ALA A 67 5.55 -25.12 -34.07
CA ALA A 67 4.89 -24.26 -35.05
C ALA A 67 5.83 -23.79 -36.18
N GLN A 68 7.13 -23.63 -35.91
CA GLN A 68 8.13 -23.33 -36.95
C GLN A 68 8.51 -24.57 -37.76
N GLU A 69 8.55 -25.75 -37.14
CA GLU A 69 8.79 -27.02 -37.82
C GLU A 69 7.62 -27.42 -38.71
N SER A 70 6.37 -27.16 -38.31
CA SER A 70 5.20 -27.35 -39.17
C SER A 70 5.18 -26.39 -40.38
N VAL A 71 5.77 -25.19 -40.27
CA VAL A 71 5.90 -24.24 -41.38
C VAL A 71 7.12 -24.54 -42.29
N LYS A 72 8.16 -25.21 -41.79
CA LYS A 72 9.37 -25.57 -42.55
C LYS A 72 9.31 -26.91 -43.29
N LYS A 73 8.20 -27.65 -43.20
CA LYS A 73 7.97 -28.87 -43.98
C LYS A 73 7.08 -28.52 -45.19
N PRO A 74 7.64 -28.31 -46.39
CA PRO A 74 6.82 -28.10 -47.58
C PRO A 74 6.34 -29.45 -48.10
N GLU A 75 5.08 -29.79 -47.85
CA GLU A 75 4.32 -30.70 -48.72
C GLU A 75 3.02 -30.00 -49.17
N PRO A 76 2.62 -30.16 -50.44
CA PRO A 76 1.58 -29.35 -51.08
C PRO A 76 0.14 -29.79 -50.74
N VAL A 77 -0.74 -28.79 -50.48
CA VAL A 77 -2.21 -28.61 -50.69
C VAL A 77 -3.11 -29.80 -51.15
N PRO A 78 -4.45 -29.84 -50.83
CA PRO A 78 -5.35 -28.69 -50.70
C PRO A 78 -6.49 -28.71 -49.63
N ILE A 79 -6.98 -27.49 -49.44
CA ILE A 79 -8.25 -26.97 -48.90
C ILE A 79 -9.48 -27.81 -49.23
N GLN A 80 -10.40 -27.97 -48.26
CA GLN A 80 -11.85 -28.06 -48.51
C GLN A 80 -12.65 -27.64 -47.26
N ALA A 81 -13.30 -26.48 -47.35
CA ALA A 81 -14.55 -26.17 -46.66
C ALA A 81 -15.72 -26.55 -47.60
N PRO A 82 -16.91 -26.81 -47.06
CA PRO A 82 -18.04 -26.00 -47.52
C PRO A 82 -18.98 -25.56 -46.39
N ALA A 83 -19.50 -24.36 -46.57
CA ALA A 83 -20.67 -23.78 -45.90
C ALA A 83 -21.86 -23.88 -46.87
N GLU A 84 -23.07 -24.21 -46.37
CA GLU A 84 -24.42 -23.86 -46.89
C GLU A 84 -25.40 -24.09 -45.69
N ASP A 85 -26.01 -23.06 -45.08
CA ASP A 85 -27.24 -22.32 -45.44
C ASP A 85 -28.56 -23.03 -45.06
N VAL A 86 -29.44 -22.35 -44.30
CA VAL A 86 -30.85 -21.99 -44.65
C VAL A 86 -31.58 -21.39 -43.43
N GLU A 87 -32.31 -20.33 -43.72
CA GLU A 87 -33.03 -19.36 -42.91
C GLU A 87 -34.29 -19.87 -42.16
N GLY A 88 -34.77 -19.07 -41.20
CA GLY A 88 -36.09 -19.19 -40.58
C GLY A 88 -36.66 -17.79 -40.25
N ASP A 89 -37.69 -17.43 -41.00
CA ASP A 89 -38.31 -16.12 -41.22
C ASP A 89 -39.54 -15.84 -40.32
N ALA A 90 -39.82 -14.54 -40.15
CA ALA A 90 -41.06 -13.80 -39.87
C ALA A 90 -42.03 -14.10 -38.68
N GLY A 91 -42.37 -12.98 -38.02
CA GLY A 91 -43.75 -12.61 -37.61
C GLY A 91 -43.92 -12.35 -36.11
N LYS A 92 -44.65 -11.35 -35.59
CA LYS A 92 -45.53 -10.30 -36.15
C LYS A 92 -46.01 -9.43 -34.94
N GLN A 93 -45.99 -8.10 -35.03
CA GLN A 93 -46.79 -7.16 -34.19
C GLN A 93 -48.17 -6.91 -34.88
N PRO A 94 -49.26 -6.52 -34.16
CA PRO A 94 -49.59 -5.10 -33.82
C PRO A 94 -50.27 -4.92 -32.42
N GLU A 95 -50.20 -3.80 -31.68
CA GLU A 95 -50.79 -2.42 -31.74
C GLU A 95 -52.21 -2.25 -31.14
N ASP A 96 -52.46 -1.04 -30.60
CA ASP A 96 -53.69 -0.41 -30.02
C ASP A 96 -53.90 -0.59 -28.48
N ASP A 97 -54.25 0.41 -27.65
CA ASP A 97 -55.20 1.53 -27.82
C ASP A 97 -55.01 2.65 -26.77
N ALA A 98 -55.57 3.84 -27.05
CA ALA A 98 -55.48 5.09 -26.27
C ALA A 98 -56.65 5.29 -25.27
N ASN A 99 -56.47 6.12 -24.21
CA ASN A 99 -57.56 6.93 -23.65
C ASN A 99 -57.07 8.15 -22.85
N ALA A 100 -57.77 9.27 -23.02
CA ALA A 100 -57.52 10.62 -22.54
C ALA A 100 -58.48 11.04 -21.41
N GLY A 101 -58.19 12.15 -20.71
CA GLY A 101 -59.18 12.87 -19.89
C GLY A 101 -58.60 13.85 -18.86
N GLU A 102 -58.64 15.15 -19.17
CA GLU A 102 -58.55 16.31 -18.26
C GLU A 102 -59.81 16.38 -17.35
N GLU A 103 -59.88 17.05 -16.19
CA GLU A 103 -59.89 18.51 -15.96
C GLU A 103 -59.85 18.86 -14.44
N LYS A 104 -59.65 20.15 -14.15
CA LYS A 104 -59.41 20.83 -12.85
C LYS A 104 -60.70 21.18 -12.09
N ASN A 105 -60.60 21.36 -10.77
CA ASN A 105 -61.29 22.44 -10.04
C ASN A 105 -60.53 22.80 -8.74
N ALA A 106 -60.59 24.07 -8.37
CA ALA A 106 -59.86 24.70 -7.27
C ALA A 106 -60.83 25.06 -6.13
N GLU A 107 -60.40 24.94 -4.87
CA GLU A 107 -60.98 25.64 -3.72
C GLU A 107 -59.95 25.70 -2.57
N GLU A 108 -59.86 26.85 -1.92
CA GLU A 108 -58.94 27.20 -0.85
C GLU A 108 -59.42 26.66 0.49
N GLU A 109 -58.66 25.73 1.09
CA GLU A 109 -58.74 25.45 2.53
C GLU A 109 -57.31 25.36 3.09
N GLY A 110 -57.14 25.71 4.37
CA GLY A 110 -55.86 25.72 5.07
C GLY A 110 -55.26 24.32 5.20
N GLU A 111 -54.69 23.82 4.10
CA GLU A 111 -54.04 22.54 4.05
C GLU A 111 -52.68 22.65 4.72
N GLN A 112 -52.47 21.84 5.78
CA GLN A 112 -51.14 21.51 6.25
C GLN A 112 -50.35 20.99 5.05
N MET A 113 -49.48 21.85 4.53
CA MET A 113 -48.70 21.62 3.32
C MET A 113 -48.10 20.22 3.36
N HIS A 114 -48.45 19.38 2.38
CA HIS A 114 -47.99 18.00 2.26
C HIS A 114 -46.48 17.93 2.54
N PRO A 115 -45.96 16.94 3.30
CA PRO A 115 -44.55 16.90 3.71
C PRO A 115 -43.57 17.04 2.54
N THR A 116 -43.92 16.51 1.37
CA THR A 116 -43.19 16.68 0.11
C THR A 116 -43.08 18.14 -0.33
N ARG A 117 -44.15 18.92 -0.18
CA ARG A 117 -44.16 20.35 -0.49
C ARG A 117 -43.33 21.14 0.51
N HIS A 118 -43.30 20.72 1.77
CA HIS A 118 -42.42 21.28 2.80
C HIS A 118 -40.93 21.07 2.46
N LEU A 119 -40.56 19.88 1.98
CA LEU A 119 -39.21 19.59 1.49
C LEU A 119 -38.83 20.49 0.31
N MET A 120 -39.75 20.67 -0.65
CA MET A 120 -39.50 21.57 -1.79
C MET A 120 -39.34 23.03 -1.36
N LEU A 121 -40.15 23.52 -0.42
CA LEU A 121 -40.02 24.89 0.12
C LEU A 121 -38.71 25.09 0.89
N VAL A 122 -38.27 24.09 1.65
CA VAL A 122 -36.98 24.14 2.35
C VAL A 122 -35.81 24.14 1.36
N ASP A 123 -35.87 23.31 0.32
CA ASP A 123 -34.86 23.27 -0.75
C ASP A 123 -34.83 24.58 -1.55
N GLU A 124 -35.99 25.18 -1.80
CA GLU A 124 -36.14 26.45 -2.51
C GLU A 124 -35.62 27.63 -1.68
N ALA A 125 -35.92 27.68 -0.37
CA ALA A 125 -35.33 28.67 0.54
C ALA A 125 -33.80 28.55 0.61
N LYS A 126 -33.28 27.32 0.62
CA LYS A 126 -31.83 27.04 0.62
C LYS A 126 -31.17 27.41 -0.70
N ALA A 127 -31.87 27.23 -1.81
CA ALA A 127 -31.42 27.68 -3.13
C ALA A 127 -31.38 29.21 -3.22
N GLN A 128 -32.38 29.91 -2.66
CA GLN A 128 -32.43 31.37 -2.63
C GLN A 128 -31.33 31.98 -1.76
N THR A 129 -30.98 31.37 -0.62
CA THR A 129 -29.85 31.85 0.20
C THR A 129 -28.50 31.70 -0.50
N ASN A 130 -28.35 30.71 -1.38
CA ASN A 130 -27.14 30.52 -2.18
C ASN A 130 -27.07 31.47 -3.40
N ALA A 131 -28.19 32.08 -3.79
CA ALA A 131 -28.28 32.94 -4.97
C ALA A 131 -27.91 34.42 -4.71
N ILE A 132 -27.88 34.87 -3.44
CA ILE A 132 -27.66 36.29 -3.09
C ILE A 132 -26.17 36.68 -3.11
N GLY A 133 -25.24 35.72 -3.27
CA GLY A 133 -23.80 35.97 -3.12
C GLY A 133 -22.90 35.61 -4.31
N GLU A 134 -23.44 35.22 -5.47
CA GLU A 134 -22.58 34.69 -6.54
C GLU A 134 -22.90 35.35 -7.87
N GLU A 135 -21.98 36.21 -8.31
CA GLU A 135 -21.92 36.73 -9.68
C GLU A 135 -22.11 35.56 -10.64
N THR A 136 -22.95 35.77 -11.65
CA THR A 136 -23.34 34.79 -12.66
C THR A 136 -22.12 34.20 -13.37
N SER A 137 -21.57 33.15 -12.79
CA SER A 137 -20.69 32.23 -13.49
C SER A 137 -21.59 31.38 -14.37
N ASP A 138 -21.51 31.56 -15.68
CA ASP A 138 -22.01 30.64 -16.71
C ASP A 138 -21.36 29.23 -16.63
N GLY A 139 -20.94 28.79 -15.44
CA GLY A 139 -20.21 27.57 -15.14
C GLY A 139 -21.05 26.48 -14.49
N ASN A 140 -22.26 26.75 -13.98
CA ASN A 140 -23.04 25.73 -13.25
C ASN A 140 -23.66 24.64 -14.14
N ARG A 141 -23.54 24.77 -15.48
CA ARG A 141 -23.85 23.70 -16.46
C ARG A 141 -22.67 22.77 -16.73
N ARG A 142 -21.50 22.97 -16.13
CA ARG A 142 -20.43 21.94 -16.11
C ARG A 142 -20.76 20.92 -15.03
N ARG A 143 -21.88 20.20 -15.19
CA ARG A 143 -22.16 18.97 -14.44
C ARG A 143 -20.91 18.10 -14.51
N THR A 144 -20.20 18.01 -13.39
CA THR A 144 -19.11 17.07 -13.11
C THR A 144 -18.23 16.75 -14.33
N ARG A 145 -17.37 17.69 -14.75
CA ARG A 145 -16.32 17.37 -15.71
C ARG A 145 -15.53 16.18 -15.16
N ARG A 146 -15.65 15.03 -15.83
CA ARG A 146 -14.88 13.82 -15.51
C ARG A 146 -13.40 14.25 -15.49
N PRO A 147 -12.62 13.87 -14.46
CA PRO A 147 -11.20 14.19 -14.40
C PRO A 147 -10.55 13.81 -15.73
N GLY A 148 -9.74 14.70 -16.28
CA GLY A 148 -8.94 14.45 -17.47
C GLY A 148 -8.07 13.21 -17.28
N TYR A 149 -7.62 12.63 -18.39
CA TYR A 149 -6.84 11.39 -18.40
C TYR A 149 -5.62 11.45 -17.46
N TYR A 150 -4.97 12.61 -17.36
CA TYR A 150 -3.78 12.83 -16.54
C TYR A 150 -4.08 13.33 -15.12
N ASP A 151 -5.27 13.88 -14.85
CA ASP A 151 -5.63 14.42 -13.54
C ASP A 151 -5.60 13.31 -12.48
N LYS A 152 -6.06 12.11 -12.84
CA LYS A 152 -5.98 10.93 -11.97
C LYS A 152 -4.54 10.48 -11.70
N GLN A 153 -3.61 10.74 -12.62
CA GLN A 153 -2.20 10.39 -12.45
C GLN A 153 -1.50 11.42 -11.57
N LEU A 154 -1.83 12.71 -11.72
CA LEU A 154 -1.34 13.78 -10.86
C LEU A 154 -1.82 13.59 -9.42
N GLN A 155 -3.12 13.31 -9.22
CA GLN A 155 -3.68 13.00 -7.89
C GLN A 155 -2.96 11.82 -7.23
N LYS A 156 -2.74 10.73 -7.96
CA LYS A 156 -1.98 9.57 -7.43
C LYS A 156 -0.52 9.89 -7.12
N ALA A 157 0.09 10.80 -7.87
CA ALA A 157 1.46 11.25 -7.61
C ALA A 157 1.52 12.12 -6.35
N GLU A 158 0.54 13.01 -6.17
CA GLU A 158 0.37 13.83 -4.97
C GLU A 158 0.08 12.98 -3.73
N GLU A 159 -0.83 12.02 -3.82
CA GLU A 159 -1.11 11.05 -2.74
C GLU A 159 0.16 10.31 -2.32
N ARG A 160 0.94 9.83 -3.30
CA ARG A 160 2.21 9.13 -3.01
C ARG A 160 3.25 10.05 -2.38
N ARG A 161 3.30 11.32 -2.80
CA ARG A 161 4.20 12.32 -2.22
C ARG A 161 3.79 12.64 -0.78
N ASN A 162 2.51 12.84 -0.53
CA ASN A 162 1.96 13.12 0.80
C ASN A 162 2.21 11.93 1.75
N GLU A 163 1.95 10.70 1.33
CA GLU A 163 2.22 9.49 2.12
C GLU A 163 3.73 9.36 2.45
N ALA A 164 4.60 9.69 1.49
CA ALA A 164 6.04 9.68 1.71
C ALA A 164 6.47 10.78 2.70
N GLU A 165 5.91 11.98 2.58
CA GLU A 165 6.17 13.10 3.50
C GLU A 165 5.66 12.80 4.91
N GLU A 166 4.48 12.21 5.06
CA GLU A 166 3.95 11.78 6.36
C GLU A 166 4.83 10.72 7.01
N ARG A 167 5.26 9.71 6.24
CA ARG A 167 6.21 8.68 6.72
C ARG A 167 7.54 9.30 7.15
N GLN A 168 8.03 10.31 6.42
CA GLN A 168 9.24 11.03 6.80
C GLN A 168 9.05 11.85 8.07
N ARG A 169 7.93 12.56 8.21
CA ARG A 169 7.59 13.32 9.41
C ARG A 169 7.49 12.41 10.64
N GLU A 170 6.81 11.26 10.51
CA GLU A 170 6.75 10.28 11.61
C GLU A 170 8.14 9.76 12.00
N PHE A 171 8.97 9.44 10.99
CA PHE A 171 10.34 9.01 11.23
C PHE A 171 11.19 10.11 11.90
N GLN A 172 11.05 11.36 11.47
CA GLN A 172 11.71 12.52 12.06
C GLN A 172 11.29 12.73 13.51
N ARG A 173 9.98 12.71 13.82
CA ARG A 173 9.49 12.81 15.22
C ARG A 173 10.09 11.72 16.10
N ARG A 174 10.05 10.45 15.65
CA ARG A 174 10.63 9.33 16.40
C ARG A 174 12.15 9.42 16.51
N ARG A 175 12.82 10.09 15.59
CA ARG A 175 14.27 10.33 15.63
C ARG A 175 14.60 11.44 16.61
N GLU A 176 13.87 12.55 16.58
CA GLU A 176 14.00 13.68 17.50
C GLU A 176 13.76 13.25 18.94
N GLU A 177 12.72 12.47 19.23
CA GLU A 177 12.48 11.91 20.57
C GLU A 177 13.65 11.05 21.06
N ARG A 178 14.21 10.23 20.17
CA ARG A 178 15.40 9.41 20.47
C ARG A 178 16.62 10.30 20.70
N GLU A 179 16.82 11.31 19.88
CA GLU A 179 17.94 12.25 19.97
C GLU A 179 17.85 13.10 21.25
N GLN A 180 16.67 13.58 21.64
CA GLN A 180 16.43 14.26 22.91
C GLN A 180 16.76 13.35 24.09
N LYS A 181 16.27 12.11 24.09
CA LYS A 181 16.59 11.12 25.15
C LYS A 181 18.09 10.81 25.23
N ILE A 182 18.77 10.70 24.09
CA ILE A 182 20.22 10.50 24.03
C ILE A 182 20.94 11.75 24.54
N ALA A 183 20.52 12.95 24.13
CA ALA A 183 21.10 14.22 24.54
C ALA A 183 20.97 14.43 26.06
N ASP A 184 19.80 14.14 26.63
CA ASP A 184 19.59 14.21 28.09
C ASP A 184 20.48 13.22 28.84
N ARG A 185 20.59 11.98 28.33
CA ARG A 185 21.51 10.99 28.88
C ARG A 185 22.97 11.46 28.80
N GLN A 186 23.37 12.07 27.69
CA GLN A 186 24.71 12.60 27.51
C GLN A 186 24.97 13.81 28.41
N ARG A 187 24.01 14.73 28.55
CA ARG A 187 24.07 15.87 29.48
C ARG A 187 24.23 15.38 30.91
N PHE A 188 23.41 14.41 31.34
CA PHE A 188 23.50 13.79 32.65
C PHE A 188 24.85 13.08 32.86
N LYS A 189 25.31 12.30 31.87
CA LYS A 189 26.63 11.64 31.92
C LYS A 189 27.78 12.64 32.02
N LYS A 190 27.73 13.74 31.26
CA LYS A 190 28.73 14.82 31.31
C LYS A 190 28.71 15.52 32.66
N ALA A 191 27.52 15.79 33.23
CA ALA A 191 27.40 16.38 34.57
C ALA A 191 27.98 15.45 35.64
N MET A 192 27.67 14.16 35.61
CA MET A 192 28.26 13.14 36.50
C MET A 192 29.77 12.93 36.28
N ALA A 193 30.29 13.16 35.08
CA ALA A 193 31.73 13.11 34.87
C ALA A 193 32.43 14.29 35.56
N LYS A 194 31.79 15.47 35.60
CA LYS A 194 32.33 16.69 36.25
C LYS A 194 32.35 16.61 37.78
N THR A 195 31.64 15.66 38.38
CA THR A 195 31.67 15.45 39.83
C THR A 195 32.83 14.59 40.30
N ARG A 196 33.56 13.96 39.37
CA ARG A 196 34.72 13.15 39.70
C ARG A 196 35.97 14.01 39.71
N ASP A 197 36.83 13.76 40.69
CA ASP A 197 38.12 14.43 40.83
C ASP A 197 39.18 13.85 39.89
N ARG A 198 40.32 14.54 39.79
CA ARG A 198 41.50 14.07 39.04
C ARG A 198 41.96 12.69 39.51
N ASN A 199 41.79 12.39 40.79
CA ASN A 199 42.11 11.09 41.39
C ASN A 199 40.99 10.05 41.20
N GLY A 200 39.89 10.41 40.52
CA GLY A 200 38.76 9.51 40.25
C GLY A 200 37.73 9.39 41.38
N ASN A 201 37.98 10.03 42.53
CA ASN A 201 37.08 10.10 43.68
C ASN A 201 35.82 10.92 43.36
N LYS A 202 34.69 10.52 43.94
CA LYS A 202 33.38 11.16 43.73
C LYS A 202 33.18 12.32 44.71
N LYS A 203 32.79 13.49 44.21
CA LYS A 203 32.41 14.64 45.06
C LYS A 203 30.92 14.57 45.38
N LEU A 204 30.59 13.94 46.50
CA LEU A 204 29.20 13.70 46.95
C LEU A 204 28.33 14.96 46.93
N GLY A 205 28.87 16.12 47.31
CA GLY A 205 28.11 17.39 47.30
C GLY A 205 27.70 17.89 45.92
N ARG A 206 28.46 17.56 44.86
CA ARG A 206 28.08 17.90 43.47
C ARG A 206 27.23 16.81 42.82
N GLU A 207 27.39 15.56 43.27
CA GLU A 207 26.58 14.43 42.79
C GLU A 207 25.18 14.43 43.37
N SER A 208 25.03 14.83 44.64
CA SER A 208 23.76 14.87 45.34
C SER A 208 22.77 15.77 44.61
N SER A 209 23.16 16.97 44.19
CA SER A 209 22.25 17.87 43.46
C SER A 209 21.78 17.29 42.12
N ILE A 210 22.68 16.70 41.33
CA ILE A 210 22.35 16.08 40.03
C ILE A 210 21.42 14.87 40.22
N LEU A 211 21.64 14.08 41.27
CA LEU A 211 20.80 12.94 41.60
C LEU A 211 19.42 13.39 42.11
N LEU A 212 19.36 14.42 42.95
CA LEU A 212 18.12 14.99 43.45
C LEU A 212 17.26 15.55 42.30
N ASP A 213 17.85 16.26 41.34
CA ASP A 213 17.12 16.73 40.15
C ASP A 213 16.54 15.58 39.32
N LYS A 214 17.28 14.46 39.21
CA LYS A 214 16.79 13.26 38.53
C LYS A 214 15.63 12.61 39.29
N VAL A 215 15.72 12.50 40.62
CA VAL A 215 14.62 11.99 41.46
C VAL A 215 13.41 12.89 41.33
N ARG A 216 13.60 14.21 41.36
CA ARG A 216 12.51 15.20 41.19
C ARG A 216 11.76 15.00 39.88
N ARG A 217 12.47 14.79 38.76
CA ARG A 217 11.84 14.48 37.47
C ARG A 217 11.08 13.15 37.51
N MET A 218 11.68 12.09 38.04
CA MET A 218 11.01 10.78 38.17
C MET A 218 9.75 10.81 39.05
N VAL A 219 9.71 11.68 40.06
CA VAL A 219 8.53 11.87 40.91
C VAL A 219 7.47 12.74 40.21
N ALA A 220 7.88 13.72 39.40
CA ALA A 220 6.94 14.55 38.63
C ALA A 220 6.29 13.82 37.44
N ASP A 221 6.97 12.82 36.88
CA ASP A 221 6.45 11.98 35.79
C ASP A 221 5.53 10.84 36.28
N LYS A 222 5.30 10.72 37.60
CA LYS A 222 4.41 9.74 38.24
C LYS A 222 3.08 10.38 38.62
#